data_AF-A0A1A8YSJ6-F1
#
_entry.id   AF-A0A1A8YSJ6-F1
#
_cell.length_a   1.000
_cell.length_b   1.000
_cell.length_c   1.000
_cell.angle_alpha   90.00
_cell.angle_beta   90.00
_cell.angle_gamma   90.00
#
_symmetry.space_group_name_H-M   'P 1'
#
loop_
_entity.id
_entity.type
_entity.pdbx_description
1 polymer ?
#
loop_
_entity_poly.entity_id
_entity_poly.type
_entity_poly.pdbx_seq_one_letter_code
_entity_poly.pdbx_strand_id
1 'polypeptide(L)'
;MHMLQSLPTILEEVLTQSEFCTSIEAHFSFLYEIDETYENKIKACNEETRETIIFNYFFLYLQDSSNVVENFKEEPGAIFRRLGYIENCLEEFYKKVTSSFHEYLQETELYKDFIKNYERPIDAQNNVNYVEIFLKRFDKNLGKKEIIDFFEELNYHYSINNSHIPCFETF
;
A
#
# COMPACT_ATOMS: atom_id res chain seq x y z
N MET A 1 24.86 -8.32 11.97
CA MET A 1 25.13 -8.41 10.51
C MET A 1 24.22 -9.40 9.79
N HIS A 2 23.68 -10.44 10.45
CA HIS A 2 22.72 -11.37 9.83
C HIS A 2 21.32 -10.78 9.54
N MET A 3 20.78 -9.91 10.41
CA MET A 3 19.47 -9.28 10.16
C MET A 3 19.43 -8.45 8.86
N LEU A 4 20.49 -7.68 8.57
CA LEU A 4 20.61 -6.90 7.34
C LEU A 4 20.69 -7.79 6.09
N GLN A 5 21.20 -9.03 6.24
CA GLN A 5 21.27 -9.99 5.14
C GLN A 5 19.95 -10.72 4.89
N SER A 6 19.11 -10.88 5.92
CA SER A 6 17.79 -11.53 5.80
C SER A 6 16.66 -10.59 5.38
N LEU A 7 16.84 -9.28 5.52
CA LEU A 7 15.82 -8.27 5.18
C LEU A 7 15.34 -8.36 3.72
N PRO A 8 16.20 -8.47 2.70
CA PRO A 8 15.76 -8.62 1.31
C PRO A 8 14.87 -9.85 1.09
N THR A 9 15.17 -10.97 1.73
CA THR A 9 14.38 -12.21 1.61
C THR A 9 13.03 -12.09 2.30
N ILE A 10 12.98 -11.46 3.49
CA ILE A 10 11.72 -11.18 4.20
C ILE A 10 10.85 -10.24 3.37
N LEU A 11 11.44 -9.19 2.79
CA LEU A 11 10.75 -8.26 1.89
C LEU A 11 10.21 -8.97 0.65
N GLU A 12 11.02 -9.82 0.03
CA GLU A 12 10.60 -10.59 -1.14
C GLU A 12 9.41 -11.51 -0.81
N GLU A 13 9.45 -12.22 0.31
CA GLU A 13 8.37 -13.12 0.73
C GLU A 13 7.06 -12.37 1.01
N VAL A 14 7.15 -11.26 1.76
CA VAL A 14 5.98 -10.43 2.09
C VAL A 14 5.39 -9.76 0.86
N LEU A 15 6.21 -9.27 -0.06
CA LEU A 15 5.75 -8.65 -1.30
C LEU A 15 5.22 -9.67 -2.33
N THR A 16 5.59 -10.94 -2.21
CA THR A 16 5.01 -12.01 -3.03
C THR A 16 3.58 -12.36 -2.57
N GLN A 17 3.27 -12.14 -1.29
CA GLN A 17 1.95 -12.34 -0.71
C GLN A 17 1.26 -11.00 -0.39
N SER A 18 1.27 -10.07 -1.34
CA SER A 18 0.62 -8.76 -1.18
C SER A 18 -0.90 -8.93 -0.97
N GLU A 19 -1.35 -8.77 0.28
CA GLU A 19 -2.78 -8.78 0.64
C GLU A 19 -3.52 -7.67 -0.11
N PHE A 20 -2.85 -6.54 -0.36
CA PHE A 20 -3.38 -5.44 -1.17
C PHE A 20 -3.81 -5.92 -2.56
N CYS A 21 -2.89 -6.46 -3.36
CA CYS A 21 -3.21 -6.90 -4.72
C CYS A 21 -4.12 -8.14 -4.74
N THR A 22 -3.94 -9.05 -3.78
CA THR A 22 -4.81 -10.23 -3.64
C THR A 22 -6.26 -9.84 -3.37
N SER A 23 -6.47 -8.83 -2.52
CA SER A 23 -7.82 -8.33 -2.21
C SER A 23 -8.42 -7.51 -3.36
N ILE A 24 -7.62 -6.80 -4.17
CA ILE A 24 -8.09 -6.17 -5.42
C ILE A 24 -8.58 -7.24 -6.39
N GLU A 25 -7.76 -8.25 -6.69
CA GLU A 25 -8.11 -9.31 -7.62
C GLU A 25 -9.37 -10.06 -7.16
N ALA A 26 -9.43 -10.44 -5.88
CA ALA A 26 -10.59 -11.13 -5.32
C ALA A 26 -11.89 -10.32 -5.44
N HIS A 27 -11.82 -8.99 -5.38
CA HIS A 27 -12.99 -8.13 -5.45
C HIS A 27 -13.40 -7.78 -6.89
N PHE A 28 -12.42 -7.49 -7.76
CA PHE A 28 -12.65 -6.92 -9.08
C PHE A 28 -12.48 -7.92 -10.23
N SER A 29 -12.25 -9.21 -9.97
CA SER A 29 -12.11 -10.23 -11.02
C SER A 29 -13.31 -10.32 -11.98
N PHE A 30 -14.49 -9.85 -11.57
CA PHE A 30 -15.66 -9.77 -12.46
C PHE A 30 -15.43 -8.84 -13.67
N LEU A 31 -14.52 -7.86 -13.56
CA LEU A 31 -14.15 -6.97 -14.67
C LEU A 31 -13.39 -7.69 -15.79
N TYR A 32 -12.84 -8.88 -15.54
CA TYR A 32 -12.12 -9.67 -16.54
C TYR A 32 -13.04 -10.06 -17.71
N GLU A 33 -14.32 -10.30 -17.42
CA GLU A 33 -15.31 -10.65 -18.44
C GLU A 33 -15.76 -9.42 -19.28
N ILE A 34 -15.40 -8.21 -18.85
CA ILE A 34 -15.84 -6.95 -19.47
C ILE A 34 -14.81 -6.42 -20.47
N ASP A 35 -13.54 -6.31 -20.07
CA ASP A 35 -12.46 -5.79 -20.91
C ASP A 35 -11.09 -6.35 -20.46
N GLU A 36 -10.34 -6.90 -21.41
CA GLU A 36 -8.98 -7.44 -21.20
C GLU A 36 -8.02 -6.40 -20.60
N THR A 37 -8.25 -5.11 -20.83
CA THR A 37 -7.45 -4.03 -20.23
C THR A 37 -7.59 -4.02 -18.71
N TYR A 38 -8.78 -4.30 -18.17
CA TYR A 38 -8.98 -4.35 -16.72
C TYR A 38 -8.30 -5.58 -16.12
N GLU A 39 -8.39 -6.73 -16.80
CA GLU A 39 -7.66 -7.93 -16.40
C GLU A 39 -6.15 -7.66 -16.32
N ASN A 40 -5.58 -7.07 -17.38
CA ASN A 40 -4.17 -6.71 -17.42
C ASN A 40 -3.81 -5.76 -16.28
N LYS A 41 -4.65 -4.75 -16.00
CA LYS A 41 -4.38 -3.77 -14.94
C LYS A 41 -4.41 -4.38 -13.54
N ILE A 42 -5.40 -5.22 -13.26
CA ILE A 42 -5.54 -5.89 -11.95
C ILE A 42 -4.39 -6.88 -11.73
N LYS A 43 -4.06 -7.69 -12.75
CA LYS A 43 -2.96 -8.66 -12.65
C LYS A 43 -1.59 -8.01 -12.53
N ALA A 44 -1.40 -6.83 -13.13
CA ALA A 44 -0.15 -6.08 -13.04
C ALA A 44 0.09 -5.44 -11.66
N CYS A 45 -0.92 -5.38 -10.77
CA CYS A 45 -0.82 -4.75 -9.45
C CYS A 45 0.43 -5.16 -8.67
N ASN A 46 0.73 -6.47 -8.61
CA ASN A 46 1.87 -6.96 -7.85
C ASN A 46 3.20 -6.46 -8.42
N GLU A 47 3.35 -6.46 -9.74
CA GLU A 47 4.57 -5.98 -10.40
C GLU A 47 4.73 -4.46 -10.22
N GLU A 48 3.68 -3.69 -10.49
CA GLU A 48 3.67 -2.21 -10.40
C GLU A 48 4.00 -1.70 -9.00
N THR A 49 3.49 -2.37 -7.96
CA THR A 49 3.67 -1.95 -6.57
C THR A 49 4.97 -2.49 -5.97
N ARG A 50 5.37 -3.72 -6.31
CA ARG A 50 6.56 -4.37 -5.75
C ARG A 50 7.84 -3.59 -6.06
N GLU A 51 8.07 -3.25 -7.33
CA GLU A 51 9.29 -2.52 -7.73
C GLU A 51 9.39 -1.18 -7.01
N THR A 52 8.28 -0.44 -6.94
CA THR A 52 8.20 0.85 -6.25
C THR A 52 8.49 0.73 -4.76
N ILE A 53 7.88 -0.25 -4.07
CA ILE A 53 8.09 -0.48 -2.63
C ILE A 53 9.53 -0.89 -2.35
N ILE A 54 10.09 -1.83 -3.13
CA ILE A 54 11.49 -2.28 -3.02
C ILE A 54 12.44 -1.09 -3.23
N PHE A 55 12.25 -0.34 -4.31
CA PHE A 55 13.09 0.82 -4.62
C PHE A 55 13.09 1.83 -3.48
N ASN A 56 11.89 2.21 -3.00
CA ASN A 56 11.76 3.19 -1.92
C ASN A 56 12.39 2.67 -0.62
N TYR A 57 12.16 1.40 -0.27
CA TYR A 57 12.75 0.80 0.92
C TYR A 57 14.28 0.78 0.87
N PHE A 58 14.88 0.31 -0.22
CA PHE A 58 16.34 0.20 -0.33
C PHE A 58 17.06 1.53 -0.58
N PHE A 59 16.40 2.48 -1.26
CA PHE A 59 16.94 3.82 -1.46
C PHE A 59 17.20 4.52 -0.12
N LEU A 60 16.28 4.38 0.83
CA LEU A 60 16.41 4.90 2.20
C LEU A 60 17.61 4.27 2.93
N TYR A 61 17.77 2.94 2.84
CA TYR A 61 18.91 2.25 3.46
C TYR A 61 20.28 2.61 2.85
N LEU A 62 20.35 2.87 1.54
CA LEU A 62 21.59 3.21 0.85
C LEU A 62 22.11 4.60 1.25
N GLN A 63 21.22 5.56 1.49
CA GLN A 63 21.61 6.90 1.96
C GLN A 63 22.12 6.88 3.41
N ASP A 64 21.71 5.91 4.22
CA ASP A 64 21.85 5.99 5.68
C ASP A 64 22.95 5.10 6.29
N SER A 65 23.45 4.10 5.54
CA SER A 65 24.48 3.19 6.05
C SER A 65 25.78 3.89 6.51
N SER A 66 26.15 4.99 5.85
CA SER A 66 27.34 5.79 6.19
C SER A 66 27.16 6.58 7.50
N ASN A 67 26.00 7.23 7.68
CA ASN A 67 25.64 7.98 8.88
C ASN A 67 25.47 7.07 10.09
N VAL A 68 24.95 5.87 9.87
CA VAL A 68 24.82 4.84 10.90
C VAL A 68 26.20 4.41 11.42
N VAL A 69 27.17 4.19 10.54
CA VAL A 69 28.55 3.82 10.90
C VAL A 69 29.29 4.94 11.63
N GLU A 70 29.11 6.20 11.23
CA GLU A 70 29.75 7.34 11.92
C GLU A 70 29.20 7.54 13.33
N ASN A 71 27.88 7.54 13.50
CA ASN A 71 27.26 7.65 14.81
C ASN A 71 27.66 6.53 15.78
N PHE A 72 27.93 5.32 15.27
CA PHE A 72 28.42 4.21 16.11
C PHE A 72 29.81 4.45 16.70
N LYS A 73 30.65 5.26 16.03
CA LYS A 73 31.97 5.63 16.57
C LYS A 73 31.85 6.59 17.74
N GLU A 74 30.78 7.38 17.80
CA GLU A 74 30.58 8.42 18.81
C GLU A 74 29.85 7.94 20.06
N GLU A 75 28.81 7.10 19.94
CA GLU A 75 28.05 6.59 21.10
C GLU A 75 27.70 5.09 20.98
N PRO A 76 28.55 4.17 21.51
CA PRO A 76 28.35 2.72 21.37
C PRO A 76 27.03 2.20 21.96
N GLY A 77 26.49 2.84 22.99
CA GLY A 77 25.22 2.49 23.63
C GLY A 77 23.98 2.86 22.79
N ALA A 78 24.14 3.72 21.78
CA ALA A 78 23.05 4.07 20.87
C ALA A 78 22.56 2.88 20.03
N ILE A 79 23.37 1.82 19.90
CA ILE A 79 23.04 0.65 19.10
C ILE A 79 21.78 -0.08 19.58
N PHE A 80 21.58 -0.22 20.89
CA PHE A 80 20.40 -0.92 21.44
C PHE A 80 19.12 -0.10 21.27
N ARG A 81 19.21 1.23 21.41
CA ARG A 81 18.10 2.14 21.13
C ARG A 81 17.73 2.12 19.63
N ARG A 82 18.73 2.04 18.76
CA ARG A 82 18.54 1.92 17.30
C ARG A 82 17.97 0.58 16.87
N LEU A 83 18.32 -0.52 17.52
CA LEU A 83 17.75 -1.83 17.21
C LEU A 83 16.25 -1.91 17.53
N GLY A 84 15.82 -1.43 18.70
CA GLY A 84 14.38 -1.38 19.03
C GLY A 84 13.60 -0.43 18.11
N TYR A 85 14.24 0.63 17.64
CA TYR A 85 13.66 1.50 16.63
C TYR A 85 13.48 0.76 15.29
N ILE A 86 14.54 0.13 14.76
CA ILE A 86 14.45 -0.67 13.52
C ILE A 86 13.36 -1.74 13.60
N GLU A 87 13.24 -2.44 14.74
CA GLU A 87 12.19 -3.44 14.96
C GLU A 87 10.77 -2.85 14.82
N ASN A 88 10.48 -1.72 15.48
CA ASN A 88 9.20 -1.03 15.34
C ASN A 88 8.93 -0.62 13.89
N CYS A 89 9.96 -0.18 13.17
CA CYS A 89 9.80 0.29 11.79
C CYS A 89 9.56 -0.86 10.81
N LEU A 90 10.13 -2.04 11.08
CA LEU A 90 9.79 -3.27 10.37
C LEU A 90 8.38 -3.73 10.68
N GLU A 91 7.91 -3.57 11.93
CA GLU A 91 6.52 -3.86 12.29
C GLU A 91 5.54 -2.93 11.58
N GLU A 92 5.82 -1.62 11.54
CA GLU A 92 5.01 -0.64 10.80
C GLU A 92 5.01 -0.93 9.30
N PHE A 93 6.18 -1.22 8.71
CA PHE A 93 6.28 -1.63 7.31
C PHE A 93 5.42 -2.87 7.05
N TYR A 94 5.59 -3.92 7.87
CA TYR A 94 4.86 -5.17 7.71
C TYR A 94 3.34 -4.97 7.77
N LYS A 95 2.85 -4.14 8.70
CA LYS A 95 1.42 -3.80 8.77
C LYS A 95 0.93 -3.15 7.48
N LYS A 96 1.67 -2.17 6.94
CA LYS A 96 1.26 -1.45 5.71
C LYS A 96 1.27 -2.33 4.46
N VAL A 97 2.26 -3.20 4.28
CA VAL A 97 2.33 -4.07 3.10
C VAL A 97 1.37 -5.26 3.14
N THR A 98 0.84 -5.58 4.33
CA THR A 98 -0.19 -6.60 4.53
C THR A 98 -1.60 -6.02 4.64
N SER A 99 -1.77 -4.72 4.45
CA SER A 99 -3.08 -4.06 4.41
C SER A 99 -3.85 -4.40 3.14
N SER A 100 -5.17 -4.58 3.26
CA SER A 100 -6.05 -4.75 2.09
C SER A 100 -6.30 -3.42 1.35
N PHE A 101 -6.76 -3.48 0.11
CA PHE A 101 -7.03 -2.27 -0.68
C PHE A 101 -8.11 -1.35 -0.09
N HIS A 102 -8.97 -1.88 0.79
CA HIS A 102 -10.06 -1.11 1.40
C HIS A 102 -9.57 0.12 2.17
N GLU A 103 -8.35 0.06 2.73
CA GLU A 103 -7.75 1.18 3.47
C GLU A 103 -7.45 2.38 2.56
N TYR A 104 -7.21 2.12 1.27
CA TYR A 104 -6.79 3.12 0.29
C TYR A 104 -7.95 3.67 -0.55
N LEU A 105 -9.13 3.03 -0.49
CA LEU A 105 -10.32 3.48 -1.22
C LEU A 105 -10.66 4.94 -0.94
N GLN A 106 -10.53 5.37 0.32
CA GLN A 106 -10.87 6.73 0.74
C GLN A 106 -9.97 7.80 0.13
N GLU A 107 -8.80 7.41 -0.36
CA GLU A 107 -7.85 8.32 -1.00
C GLU A 107 -8.17 8.54 -2.48
N THR A 108 -8.90 7.64 -3.13
CA THR A 108 -9.27 7.74 -4.56
C THR A 108 -10.31 8.84 -4.81
N GLU A 109 -10.17 9.56 -5.93
CA GLU A 109 -11.11 10.60 -6.34
C GLU A 109 -12.49 10.01 -6.64
N LEU A 110 -12.53 8.81 -7.22
CA LEU A 110 -13.78 8.12 -7.52
C LEU A 110 -14.61 7.83 -6.25
N TYR A 111 -13.96 7.43 -5.15
CA TYR A 111 -14.63 7.23 -3.88
C TYR A 111 -15.05 8.57 -3.24
N LYS A 112 -14.18 9.59 -3.28
CA LYS A 112 -14.50 10.93 -2.75
C LYS A 112 -15.73 11.52 -3.46
N ASP A 113 -15.79 11.40 -4.79
CA ASP A 113 -16.93 11.83 -5.58
C ASP A 113 -18.18 11.01 -5.30
N PHE A 114 -18.06 9.70 -5.11
CA PHE A 114 -19.17 8.87 -4.66
C PHE A 114 -19.73 9.39 -3.33
N ILE A 115 -18.90 9.61 -2.31
CA ILE A 115 -19.35 10.10 -0.99
C ILE A 115 -20.03 11.46 -1.10
N LYS A 116 -19.46 12.37 -1.88
CA LYS A 116 -19.98 13.73 -2.06
C LYS A 116 -21.36 13.74 -2.70
N ASN A 117 -21.61 12.83 -3.63
CA ASN A 117 -22.86 12.75 -4.40
C ASN A 117 -23.85 11.71 -3.84
N TYR A 118 -23.46 10.95 -2.82
CA TYR A 118 -24.31 9.92 -2.24
C TYR A 118 -25.41 10.54 -1.37
N GLU A 119 -26.63 10.58 -1.91
CA GLU A 119 -27.82 10.88 -1.12
C GLU A 119 -28.17 9.67 -0.23
N ARG A 120 -27.98 9.84 1.09
CA ARG A 120 -28.33 8.81 2.07
C ARG A 120 -29.85 8.60 2.07
N PRO A 121 -30.34 7.35 1.90
CA PRO A 121 -31.76 7.05 2.03
C PRO A 121 -32.31 7.50 3.39
N ILE A 122 -33.53 8.02 3.41
CA ILE A 122 -34.19 8.60 4.60
C ILE A 122 -34.36 7.55 5.73
N ASP A 123 -34.37 6.27 5.36
CA ASP A 123 -34.53 5.08 6.20
C ASP A 123 -33.22 4.34 6.52
N ALA A 124 -32.06 4.85 6.06
CA ALA A 124 -30.78 4.19 6.29
C ALA A 124 -30.38 4.24 7.78
N GLN A 125 -30.11 3.07 8.37
CA GLN A 125 -29.61 2.93 9.75
C GLN A 125 -28.34 3.77 9.99
N ASN A 126 -28.08 4.14 11.25
CA ASN A 126 -26.96 5.03 11.62
C ASN A 126 -25.56 4.49 11.28
N ASN A 127 -25.41 3.19 11.03
CA ASN A 127 -24.13 2.56 10.70
C ASN A 127 -24.09 2.16 9.22
N VAL A 128 -23.97 3.14 8.34
CA VAL A 128 -23.82 2.92 6.89
C VAL A 128 -22.36 2.60 6.57
N ASN A 129 -22.09 1.40 6.04
CA ASN A 129 -20.77 1.06 5.50
C ASN A 129 -20.64 1.60 4.07
N TYR A 130 -20.15 2.83 3.94
CA TYR A 130 -20.04 3.49 2.63
C TYR A 130 -19.06 2.81 1.67
N VAL A 131 -18.04 2.13 2.20
CA VAL A 131 -17.10 1.33 1.40
C VAL A 131 -17.83 0.18 0.71
N GLU A 132 -18.63 -0.58 1.45
CA GLU A 132 -19.40 -1.69 0.87
C GLU A 132 -20.43 -1.21 -0.16
N ILE A 133 -21.03 -0.04 0.06
CA ILE A 133 -22.02 0.53 -0.87
C ILE A 133 -21.33 1.03 -2.15
N PHE A 134 -20.18 1.68 -2.02
CA PHE A 134 -19.36 2.10 -3.15
C PHE A 134 -19.02 0.89 -4.02
N LEU A 135 -18.46 -0.15 -3.41
CA LEU A 135 -18.04 -1.37 -4.09
C LEU A 135 -19.20 -2.09 -4.79
N LYS A 136 -20.38 -2.16 -4.19
CA LYS A 136 -21.59 -2.72 -4.85
C LYS A 136 -22.08 -1.92 -6.05
N ARG A 137 -21.69 -0.66 -6.17
CA ARG A 137 -22.08 0.25 -7.27
C ARG A 137 -20.97 0.45 -8.30
N PHE A 138 -19.76 -0.02 -7.98
CA PHE A 138 -18.59 0.00 -8.84
C PHE A 138 -18.84 -0.95 -10.01
N ASP A 139 -19.36 -0.44 -11.14
CA ASP A 139 -19.40 -1.05 -12.48
C ASP A 139 -20.45 -0.33 -13.36
N LYS A 140 -21.70 -0.26 -12.89
CA LYS A 140 -22.88 -0.06 -13.77
C LYS A 140 -22.92 1.19 -14.64
N ASN A 141 -22.12 2.21 -14.38
CA ASN A 141 -22.12 3.48 -15.12
C ASN A 141 -20.72 4.10 -15.31
N LEU A 142 -19.65 3.38 -15.00
CA LEU A 142 -18.30 3.95 -15.06
C LEU A 142 -17.71 3.76 -16.46
N GLY A 143 -17.12 4.82 -16.99
CA GLY A 143 -16.35 4.79 -18.22
C GLY A 143 -15.04 4.04 -18.04
N LYS A 144 -14.52 3.46 -19.12
CA LYS A 144 -13.25 2.73 -19.12
C LYS A 144 -12.08 3.50 -18.51
N LYS A 145 -12.01 4.80 -18.81
CA LYS A 145 -10.99 5.68 -18.25
C LYS A 145 -11.10 5.78 -16.72
N GLU A 146 -12.31 5.96 -16.18
CA GLU A 146 -12.53 6.10 -14.74
C GLU A 146 -12.12 4.84 -13.98
N ILE A 147 -12.39 3.65 -14.56
CA ILE A 147 -11.98 2.37 -13.97
C ILE A 147 -10.45 2.22 -13.97
N ILE A 148 -9.78 2.58 -15.07
CA ILE A 148 -8.31 2.52 -15.16
C ILE A 148 -7.67 3.51 -14.18
N ASP A 149 -8.12 4.77 -14.20
CA ASP A 149 -7.62 5.83 -13.33
C ASP A 149 -7.79 5.44 -11.85
N PHE A 150 -8.90 4.79 -11.49
CA PHE A 150 -9.12 4.27 -10.13
C PHE A 150 -8.06 3.25 -9.68
N PHE A 151 -7.71 2.28 -10.54
CA PHE A 151 -6.67 1.30 -10.18
C PHE A 151 -5.28 1.95 -10.12
N GLU A 152 -5.00 2.93 -10.97
CA GLU A 152 -3.75 3.69 -10.93
C GLU A 152 -3.62 4.51 -9.64
N GLU A 153 -4.67 5.20 -9.23
CA GLU A 153 -4.73 5.92 -7.96
C GLU A 153 -4.54 4.97 -6.76
N LEU A 154 -5.26 3.84 -6.73
CA LEU A 154 -5.11 2.85 -5.67
C LEU A 154 -3.65 2.35 -5.54
N ASN A 155 -3.05 1.95 -6.67
CA ASN A 155 -1.66 1.46 -6.69
C ASN A 155 -0.69 2.55 -6.26
N TYR A 156 -0.92 3.80 -6.66
CA TYR A 156 -0.12 4.96 -6.27
C TYR A 156 -0.19 5.23 -4.77
N HIS A 157 -1.40 5.32 -4.20
CA HIS A 157 -1.63 5.56 -2.78
C HIS A 157 -1.04 4.46 -1.91
N TYR A 158 -1.23 3.19 -2.30
CA TYR A 158 -0.58 2.06 -1.64
C TYR A 158 0.95 2.16 -1.68
N SER A 159 1.52 2.44 -2.85
CA SER A 159 2.98 2.49 -3.02
C SER A 159 3.62 3.64 -2.24
N ILE A 160 2.98 4.81 -2.18
CA ILE A 160 3.46 5.98 -1.44
C ILE A 160 3.29 5.83 0.06
N ASN A 161 2.17 5.29 0.53
CA ASN A 161 2.01 5.07 1.97
C ASN A 161 3.05 4.07 2.49
N ASN A 162 3.41 3.07 1.68
CA ASN A 162 4.50 2.16 1.97
C ASN A 162 5.90 2.79 1.83
N SER A 163 6.05 3.88 1.07
CA SER A 163 7.31 4.64 1.01
C SER A 163 7.52 5.57 2.20
N HIS A 164 6.44 6.12 2.75
CA HIS A 164 6.49 7.00 3.91
C HIS A 164 6.38 6.19 5.20
N ILE A 165 7.51 5.66 5.66
CA ILE A 165 7.65 5.17 7.02
C ILE A 165 8.48 6.22 7.74
N PRO A 166 7.87 7.03 8.62
CA PRO A 166 8.52 8.17 9.28
C PRO A 166 9.86 7.79 9.92
N CYS A 167 9.97 6.53 10.31
CA CYS A 167 11.20 5.97 10.83
C CYS A 167 12.43 6.09 9.93
N PHE A 168 12.26 5.94 8.62
CA PHE A 168 13.37 5.99 7.67
C PHE A 168 13.67 7.42 7.20
N GLU A 169 12.80 8.39 7.56
CA GLU A 169 12.94 9.81 7.21
C GLU A 169 13.49 10.66 8.37
N THR A 170 13.54 10.13 9.60
CA THR A 170 14.03 10.86 10.79
C THR A 170 15.52 10.69 11.08
N PHE A 171 16.30 10.20 10.11
CA PHE A 171 17.75 10.04 10.22
C PHE A 171 18.54 11.16 9.56
#